data_AF-A0A9E2HZG3-F1
#
_entry.id   AF-A0A9E2HZG3-F1
#
_cell.length_a   1.000
_cell.length_b   1.000
_cell.length_c   1.000
_cell.angle_alpha   90.00
_cell.angle_beta   90.00
_cell.angle_gamma   90.00
#
_symmetry.space_group_name_H-M   'P 1'
#
loop_
_entity.id
_entity.type
_entity.pdbx_description
1 polymer ?
#
loop_
_entity_poly.entity_id
_entity_poly.type
_entity_poly.pdbx_seq_one_letter_code
_entity_poly.pdbx_strand_id
1 'polypeptide(L)'
;MEKRREKWFLAVASNDLETIDAMLEKGFNANTQDSEGESALKKVAKKLYDSILDLDWEREDRLKEIAATLVIHGARQEDLGHKGGEACDIIHAITLHIIKTAALKGKLGPINELIANGQIWFREENPGAKEQFLTAVRHKDILGIEKMFEYELIGFPPTQ
;
A
#
# COMPACT_ATOMS: atom_id res chain seq x y z
N MET A 1 -2.49 -23.85 14.24
CA MET A 1 -1.87 -22.98 13.20
C MET A 1 -2.71 -22.95 11.92
N GLU A 2 -3.19 -24.09 11.43
CA GLU A 2 -4.04 -24.19 10.23
C GLU A 2 -5.33 -23.35 10.29
N LYS A 3 -6.13 -23.47 11.35
CA LYS A 3 -7.34 -22.61 11.54
C LYS A 3 -7.07 -21.11 11.52
N ARG A 4 -5.88 -20.67 11.97
CA ARG A 4 -5.49 -19.24 11.97
C ARG A 4 -5.13 -18.79 10.56
N ARG A 5 -4.49 -19.64 9.77
CA ARG A 5 -4.18 -19.43 8.35
C ARG A 5 -5.45 -19.40 7.50
N GLU A 6 -6.36 -20.34 7.73
CA GLU A 6 -7.65 -20.38 7.06
C GLU A 6 -8.46 -19.10 7.33
N LYS A 7 -8.57 -18.69 8.61
CA LYS A 7 -9.21 -17.42 8.97
C LYS A 7 -8.55 -16.22 8.28
N TRP A 8 -7.22 -16.20 8.19
CA TRP A 8 -6.47 -15.15 7.52
C TRP A 8 -6.85 -15.02 6.04
N PHE A 9 -6.82 -16.12 5.29
CA PHE A 9 -7.16 -16.09 3.88
C PHE A 9 -8.66 -15.89 3.62
N LEU A 10 -9.52 -16.33 4.53
CA LEU A 10 -10.95 -16.01 4.47
C LEU A 10 -11.19 -14.50 4.61
N ALA A 11 -10.56 -13.85 5.58
CA ALA A 11 -10.68 -12.40 5.79
C ALA A 11 -10.16 -11.61 4.57
N VAL A 12 -9.03 -12.00 4.01
CA VAL A 12 -8.50 -11.43 2.76
C VAL A 12 -9.43 -11.70 1.57
N ALA A 13 -10.05 -12.87 1.51
CA ALA A 13 -10.98 -13.20 0.44
C ALA A 13 -12.26 -12.35 0.48
N SER A 14 -12.76 -12.07 1.68
CA SER A 14 -13.98 -11.30 1.95
C SER A 14 -13.76 -9.79 2.12
N ASN A 15 -12.54 -9.28 1.91
CA ASN A 15 -12.15 -7.89 2.15
C ASN A 15 -12.47 -7.40 3.57
N ASP A 16 -12.37 -8.28 4.57
CA ASP A 16 -12.62 -7.97 5.98
C ASP A 16 -11.38 -7.26 6.58
N LEU A 17 -11.28 -5.96 6.32
CA LEU A 17 -10.16 -5.13 6.75
C LEU A 17 -10.02 -5.11 8.28
N GLU A 18 -11.12 -5.13 9.02
CA GLU A 18 -11.11 -5.15 10.49
C GLU A 18 -10.42 -6.41 11.02
N THR A 19 -10.78 -7.59 10.49
CA THR A 19 -10.13 -8.84 10.87
C THR A 19 -8.67 -8.88 10.42
N ILE A 20 -8.36 -8.39 9.22
CA ILE A 20 -6.98 -8.32 8.70
C ILE A 20 -6.12 -7.48 9.64
N ASP A 21 -6.56 -6.25 9.94
CA ASP A 21 -5.88 -5.34 10.85
C ASP A 21 -5.69 -5.96 12.23
N ALA A 22 -6.76 -6.49 12.82
CA ALA A 22 -6.70 -7.10 14.14
C ALA A 22 -5.72 -8.29 14.20
N MET A 23 -5.58 -9.05 13.11
CA MET A 23 -4.62 -10.15 13.03
C MET A 23 -3.19 -9.66 12.87
N LEU A 24 -2.96 -8.66 12.02
CA LEU A 24 -1.66 -8.05 11.77
C LEU A 24 -1.11 -7.31 13.00
N GLU A 25 -1.96 -6.56 13.72
CA GLU A 25 -1.60 -5.90 14.99
C GLU A 25 -1.26 -6.91 16.09
N LYS A 26 -1.80 -8.13 16.01
CA LYS A 26 -1.43 -9.28 16.87
C LYS A 26 -0.17 -10.02 16.38
N GLY A 27 0.60 -9.43 15.49
CA GLY A 27 1.85 -9.99 14.96
C GLY A 27 1.65 -11.20 14.05
N PHE A 28 0.49 -11.35 13.41
CA PHE A 28 0.36 -12.35 12.36
C PHE A 28 1.28 -12.00 11.19
N ASN A 29 2.03 -12.98 10.69
CA ASN A 29 2.96 -12.76 9.59
C ASN A 29 2.18 -12.52 8.29
N ALA A 30 2.24 -11.29 7.75
CA ALA A 30 1.60 -10.90 6.50
C ALA A 30 2.07 -11.73 5.28
N ASN A 31 3.28 -12.29 5.36
CA ASN A 31 3.89 -13.14 4.34
C ASN A 31 3.51 -14.62 4.48
N THR A 32 2.56 -14.96 5.37
CA THR A 32 2.04 -16.33 5.44
C THR A 32 1.46 -16.72 4.08
N GLN A 33 1.91 -17.87 3.56
CA GLN A 33 1.43 -18.44 2.31
C GLN A 33 0.26 -19.41 2.55
N ASP A 34 -0.62 -19.56 1.57
CA ASP A 34 -1.67 -20.57 1.57
C ASP A 34 -1.13 -21.94 1.11
N SER A 35 -2.03 -22.89 0.82
CA SER A 35 -1.67 -24.22 0.30
C SER A 35 -1.13 -24.18 -1.13
N GLU A 36 -1.36 -23.11 -1.88
CA GLU A 36 -0.87 -22.90 -3.25
C GLU A 36 0.48 -22.16 -3.26
N GLY A 37 1.00 -21.76 -2.10
CA GLY A 37 2.24 -21.00 -1.99
C GLY A 37 2.05 -19.49 -2.18
N GLU A 38 0.81 -18.99 -2.16
CA GLU A 38 0.50 -17.58 -2.40
C GLU A 38 0.34 -16.82 -1.08
N SER A 39 0.99 -15.67 -0.96
CA SER A 39 0.73 -14.74 0.14
C SER A 39 -0.60 -14.01 -0.03
N ALA A 40 -1.08 -13.38 1.05
CA ALA A 40 -2.26 -12.53 0.98
C ALA A 40 -2.08 -11.39 -0.05
N LEU A 41 -0.90 -10.76 -0.07
CA LEU A 41 -0.59 -9.68 -0.98
C LEU A 41 -0.64 -10.14 -2.45
N LYS A 42 -0.16 -11.35 -2.74
CA LYS A 42 -0.23 -11.93 -4.09
C LYS A 42 -1.68 -12.10 -4.56
N LYS A 43 -2.57 -12.56 -3.69
CA LYS A 43 -4.00 -12.72 -4.01
C LYS A 43 -4.70 -11.38 -4.19
N VAL A 44 -4.41 -10.40 -3.34
CA VAL A 44 -4.96 -9.04 -3.45
C VAL A 44 -4.50 -8.39 -4.75
N ALA A 45 -3.23 -8.53 -5.13
CA ALA A 45 -2.69 -7.96 -6.37
C ALA A 45 -3.37 -8.51 -7.62
N LYS A 46 -3.66 -9.82 -7.67
CA LYS A 46 -4.43 -10.42 -8.76
C LYS A 46 -5.84 -9.83 -8.87
N LYS A 47 -6.57 -9.79 -7.74
CA LYS A 47 -7.93 -9.21 -7.70
C LYS A 47 -7.93 -7.73 -8.08
N LEU A 48 -6.90 -6.99 -7.68
CA LEU A 48 -6.75 -5.57 -7.95
C LEU A 48 -6.57 -5.35 -9.46
N TYR A 49 -5.69 -6.13 -10.09
CA TYR A 49 -5.53 -6.12 -11.53
C TYR A 49 -6.84 -6.42 -12.27
N ASP A 50 -7.58 -7.44 -11.84
CA ASP A 50 -8.89 -7.78 -12.43
C ASP A 50 -9.89 -6.62 -12.26
N SER A 51 -9.92 -5.98 -11.08
CA SER A 51 -10.83 -4.86 -10.80
C SER A 51 -10.53 -3.64 -11.66
N ILE A 52 -9.25 -3.36 -11.94
CA ILE A 52 -8.82 -2.28 -12.84
C ILE A 52 -9.30 -2.57 -14.27
N LEU A 53 -9.12 -3.81 -14.75
CA LEU A 53 -9.58 -4.20 -16.10
C LEU A 53 -11.10 -4.14 -16.24
N ASP A 54 -11.81 -4.50 -15.18
CA ASP A 54 -13.27 -4.48 -15.12
C ASP A 54 -13.84 -3.07 -14.85
N LEU A 55 -12.98 -2.06 -14.62
CA LEU A 55 -13.35 -0.69 -14.23
C LEU A 55 -14.21 -0.62 -12.95
N ASP A 56 -13.99 -1.55 -12.02
CA ASP A 56 -14.65 -1.60 -10.71
C ASP A 56 -13.88 -0.77 -9.69
N TRP A 57 -14.04 0.56 -9.78
CA TRP A 57 -13.30 1.54 -8.98
C TRP A 57 -13.52 1.40 -7.47
N GLU A 58 -14.71 0.99 -7.04
CA GLU A 58 -14.98 0.79 -5.62
C GLU A 58 -14.23 -0.43 -5.06
N ARG A 59 -14.21 -1.53 -5.82
CA ARG A 59 -13.46 -2.72 -5.43
C ARG A 59 -11.97 -2.47 -5.51
N GLU A 60 -11.52 -1.73 -6.53
CA GLU A 60 -10.14 -1.29 -6.67
C GLU A 60 -9.67 -0.53 -5.43
N ASP A 61 -10.40 0.50 -4.99
CA ASP A 61 -10.02 1.32 -3.82
C ASP A 61 -9.89 0.48 -2.54
N ARG A 62 -10.87 -0.40 -2.28
CA ARG A 62 -10.83 -1.34 -1.15
C ARG A 62 -9.62 -2.28 -1.22
N LEU A 63 -9.27 -2.79 -2.40
CA LEU A 63 -8.13 -3.68 -2.58
C LEU A 63 -6.79 -2.94 -2.42
N LYS A 64 -6.71 -1.67 -2.83
CA LYS A 64 -5.55 -0.81 -2.57
C LYS A 64 -5.34 -0.59 -1.07
N GLU A 65 -6.42 -0.36 -0.31
CA GLU A 65 -6.35 -0.22 1.15
C GLU A 65 -5.85 -1.50 1.84
N ILE A 66 -6.34 -2.67 1.42
CA ILE A 66 -5.84 -3.96 1.94
C ILE A 66 -4.38 -4.16 1.57
N ALA A 67 -3.98 -3.90 0.32
CA ALA A 67 -2.60 -4.01 -0.13
C ALA A 67 -1.67 -3.10 0.69
N ALA A 68 -2.06 -1.84 0.87
CA ALA A 68 -1.35 -0.87 1.69
C ALA A 68 -1.18 -1.36 3.13
N THR A 69 -2.27 -1.86 3.74
CA THR A 69 -2.27 -2.42 5.09
C THR A 69 -1.32 -3.62 5.21
N LEU A 70 -1.29 -4.51 4.24
CA LEU A 70 -0.35 -5.62 4.23
C LEU A 70 1.11 -5.14 4.15
N VAL A 71 1.40 -4.19 3.26
CA VAL A 71 2.75 -3.65 3.06
C VAL A 71 3.28 -2.94 4.31
N ILE A 72 2.49 -2.10 4.97
CA ILE A 72 2.91 -1.42 6.21
C ILE A 72 3.15 -2.39 7.38
N HIS A 73 2.64 -3.62 7.28
CA HIS A 73 2.88 -4.72 8.22
C HIS A 73 3.95 -5.72 7.73
N GLY A 74 4.76 -5.32 6.74
CA GLY A 74 5.92 -6.07 6.30
C GLY A 74 5.64 -7.11 5.22
N ALA A 75 4.50 -7.03 4.52
CA ALA A 75 4.31 -7.84 3.32
C ALA A 75 5.32 -7.43 2.23
N ARG A 76 5.92 -8.41 1.56
CA ARG A 76 6.96 -8.17 0.56
C ARG A 76 6.35 -7.58 -0.71
N GLN A 77 6.79 -6.38 -1.10
CA GLN A 77 6.28 -5.68 -2.29
C GLN A 77 6.45 -6.50 -3.59
N GLU A 78 7.41 -7.43 -3.65
CA GLU A 78 7.57 -8.36 -4.78
C GLU A 78 6.30 -9.21 -5.07
N ASP A 79 5.46 -9.45 -4.06
CA ASP A 79 4.22 -10.21 -4.21
C ASP A 79 3.14 -9.41 -4.96
N LEU A 80 3.27 -8.08 -5.08
CA LEU A 80 2.42 -7.27 -5.97
C LEU A 80 2.62 -7.66 -7.44
N GLY A 81 3.81 -8.18 -7.75
CA GLY A 81 4.22 -8.65 -9.06
C GLY A 81 4.53 -7.52 -10.05
N HIS A 82 5.47 -7.77 -10.95
CA HIS A 82 5.61 -7.03 -12.21
C HIS A 82 4.97 -7.87 -13.31
N LYS A 83 3.72 -7.59 -13.68
CA LYS A 83 3.25 -7.97 -15.02
C LYS A 83 3.68 -6.85 -15.96
N GLY A 84 4.93 -6.97 -16.43
CA GLY A 84 5.54 -6.03 -17.36
C GLY A 84 4.62 -5.70 -18.54
N GLY A 85 4.33 -4.42 -18.67
CA GLY A 85 3.48 -3.81 -19.69
C GLY A 85 3.12 -2.40 -19.22
N GLU A 86 2.99 -1.46 -20.16
CA GLU A 86 2.82 -0.01 -19.95
C GLU A 86 1.57 0.40 -19.14
N ALA A 87 0.78 -0.54 -18.59
CA ALA A 87 -0.59 -0.27 -18.16
C ALA A 87 -0.82 -0.05 -16.66
N CYS A 88 0.01 -0.53 -15.72
CA CYS A 88 -0.08 -0.10 -14.31
C CYS A 88 1.04 -0.71 -13.49
N ASP A 89 1.96 0.11 -12.99
CA ASP A 89 2.75 -0.35 -11.86
C ASP A 89 1.84 -0.32 -10.63
N ILE A 90 1.36 -1.50 -10.21
CA ILE A 90 0.47 -1.66 -9.05
C ILE A 90 1.09 -1.01 -7.81
N ILE A 91 2.43 -1.03 -7.68
CA ILE A 91 3.14 -0.37 -6.58
C ILE A 91 2.86 1.13 -6.61
N HIS A 92 2.90 1.76 -7.78
CA HIS A 92 2.55 3.18 -7.94
C HIS A 92 1.09 3.42 -7.58
N ALA A 93 0.18 2.56 -8.05
CA ALA A 93 -1.25 2.69 -7.78
C ALA A 93 -1.62 2.59 -6.29
N ILE A 94 -0.84 1.86 -5.49
CA ILE A 94 -1.06 1.71 -4.03
C ILE A 94 -0.22 2.67 -3.19
N THR A 95 0.77 3.37 -3.74
CA THR A 95 1.73 4.18 -2.95
C THR A 95 1.03 5.27 -2.16
N LEU A 96 0.07 5.97 -2.76
CA LEU A 96 -0.74 6.97 -2.06
C LEU A 96 -1.52 6.32 -0.90
N HIS A 97 -2.12 5.14 -1.12
CA HIS A 97 -2.80 4.39 -0.08
C HIS A 97 -1.86 3.94 1.04
N ILE A 98 -0.62 3.54 0.73
CA ILE A 98 0.40 3.23 1.75
C ILE A 98 0.65 4.45 2.63
N ILE A 99 0.90 5.61 2.02
CA ILE A 99 1.16 6.87 2.76
C ILE A 99 -0.04 7.22 3.64
N LYS A 100 -1.25 7.24 3.08
CA LYS A 100 -2.49 7.57 3.80
C LYS A 100 -2.73 6.62 4.97
N THR A 101 -2.65 5.31 4.72
CA THR A 101 -2.90 4.27 5.73
C THR A 101 -1.84 4.33 6.83
N ALA A 102 -0.57 4.49 6.46
CA ALA A 102 0.53 4.64 7.40
C ALA A 102 0.37 5.89 8.27
N ALA A 103 -0.02 7.03 7.69
CA ALA A 103 -0.29 8.26 8.44
C ALA A 103 -1.44 8.09 9.44
N LEU A 104 -2.59 7.52 9.00
CA LEU A 104 -3.74 7.25 9.86
C LEU A 104 -3.39 6.36 11.04
N LYS A 105 -2.61 5.31 10.79
CA LYS A 105 -2.14 4.35 11.80
C LYS A 105 -0.92 4.83 12.61
N GLY A 106 -0.37 6.01 12.30
CA GLY A 106 0.79 6.57 12.99
C GLY A 106 2.10 5.81 12.75
N LYS A 107 2.20 5.05 11.66
CA LYS A 107 3.37 4.23 11.30
C LYS A 107 4.28 5.00 10.34
N LEU A 108 5.18 5.81 10.89
CA LEU A 108 6.13 6.60 10.09
C LEU A 108 7.24 5.76 9.44
N GLY A 109 7.54 4.57 10.00
CA GLY A 109 8.59 3.67 9.50
C GLY A 109 8.47 3.36 8.00
N PRO A 110 7.33 2.81 7.55
CA PRO A 110 7.08 2.56 6.13
C PRO A 110 7.24 3.81 5.25
N ILE A 111 6.81 4.98 5.71
CA ILE A 111 6.94 6.23 4.94
C ILE A 111 8.40 6.64 4.79
N ASN A 112 9.18 6.52 5.88
CA ASN A 112 10.62 6.80 5.83
C ASN A 112 11.37 5.85 4.90
N GLU A 113 10.98 4.57 4.87
CA GLU A 113 11.54 3.58 3.95
C GLU A 113 11.23 3.91 2.49
N LEU A 114 9.98 4.30 2.17
CA LEU A 114 9.62 4.75 0.82
C LEU A 114 10.48 5.93 0.35
N ILE A 115 10.72 6.90 1.24
CA ILE A 115 11.59 8.05 0.95
C ILE A 115 13.05 7.60 0.77
N ALA A 116 13.57 6.76 1.67
CA ALA A 116 14.96 6.31 1.65
C ALA A 116 15.29 5.47 0.41
N ASN A 117 14.34 4.66 -0.06
CA ASN A 117 14.47 3.82 -1.25
C ASN A 117 14.21 4.59 -2.55
N GLY A 118 13.90 5.89 -2.49
CA GLY A 118 13.62 6.72 -3.65
C GLY A 118 12.28 6.40 -4.34
N GLN A 119 11.37 5.68 -3.67
CA GLN A 119 10.02 5.41 -4.18
C GLN A 119 9.13 6.67 -4.09
N ILE A 120 9.46 7.58 -3.16
CA ILE A 120 8.89 8.92 -3.08
C ILE A 120 10.01 9.93 -3.31
N TRP A 121 9.81 10.81 -4.27
CA TRP A 121 10.73 11.87 -4.63
C TRP A 121 10.13 13.25 -4.33
N PHE A 122 11.00 14.22 -4.00
CA PHE A 122 10.65 15.60 -3.71
C PHE A 122 11.39 16.52 -4.67
N ARG A 123 10.65 17.45 -5.27
CA ARG A 123 11.19 18.43 -6.21
C ARG A 123 12.28 19.30 -5.60
N GLU A 124 13.43 19.40 -6.28
CA GLU A 124 14.55 20.25 -5.87
C GLU A 124 14.15 21.74 -5.83
N GLU A 125 13.18 22.13 -6.66
CA GLU A 125 12.64 23.50 -6.73
C GLU A 125 11.87 23.90 -5.46
N ASN A 126 11.51 22.93 -4.61
CA ASN A 126 10.93 23.19 -3.30
C ASN A 126 11.68 22.41 -2.20
N PRO A 127 12.80 22.97 -1.68
CA PRO A 127 13.58 22.35 -0.61
C PRO A 127 12.77 22.09 0.68
N GLY A 128 11.63 22.77 0.87
CA GLY A 128 10.74 22.60 2.01
C GLY A 128 9.68 21.49 1.83
N ALA A 129 9.50 20.95 0.62
CA ALA A 129 8.45 19.99 0.31
C ALA A 129 8.52 18.73 1.19
N LYS A 130 9.73 18.23 1.45
CA LYS A 130 9.93 17.07 2.33
C LYS A 130 9.42 17.32 3.75
N GLU A 131 9.77 18.46 4.34
CA GLU A 131 9.36 18.77 5.71
C GLU A 131 7.85 19.08 5.80
N GLN A 132 7.30 19.74 4.78
CA GLN A 132 5.85 19.97 4.66
C GLN A 132 5.09 18.64 4.60
N PHE A 133 5.57 17.69 3.79
CA PHE A 133 4.99 16.36 3.67
C PHE A 133 5.06 15.58 4.99
N LEU A 134 6.23 15.53 5.63
CA LEU A 134 6.38 14.86 6.91
C LEU A 134 5.50 15.50 8.00
N THR A 135 5.31 16.82 7.94
CA THR A 135 4.38 17.53 8.83
C THR A 135 2.93 17.13 8.58
N ALA A 136 2.50 17.08 7.32
CA ALA A 136 1.16 16.62 6.94
C ALA A 136 0.92 15.17 7.42
N VAL A 137 1.89 14.28 7.20
CA VAL A 137 1.87 12.90 7.68
C VAL A 137 1.72 12.83 9.21
N ARG A 138 2.54 13.58 9.96
CA ARG A 138 2.48 13.60 11.44
C ARG A 138 1.14 14.11 11.96
N HIS A 139 0.55 15.09 11.29
CA HIS A 139 -0.75 15.65 11.63
C HIS A 139 -1.94 14.87 11.05
N LYS A 140 -1.69 13.78 10.32
CA LYS A 140 -2.73 13.00 9.62
C LYS A 140 -3.57 13.86 8.66
N ASP A 141 -2.96 14.88 8.08
CA ASP A 141 -3.59 15.76 7.09
C ASP A 141 -3.65 15.05 5.73
N ILE A 142 -4.64 14.17 5.57
CA ILE A 142 -4.84 13.36 4.36
C ILE A 142 -5.06 14.25 3.14
N LEU A 143 -5.83 15.33 3.29
CA LEU A 143 -6.09 16.27 2.19
C LEU A 143 -4.80 16.99 1.77
N GLY A 144 -3.97 17.39 2.73
CA GLY A 144 -2.64 17.95 2.45
C GLY A 144 -1.74 16.97 1.69
N ILE A 145 -1.70 15.71 2.12
CA ILE A 145 -0.93 14.65 1.45
C ILE A 145 -1.39 14.46 0.00
N GLU A 146 -2.70 14.37 -0.23
CA GLU A 146 -3.28 14.20 -1.57
C GLU A 146 -2.97 15.39 -2.48
N LYS A 147 -3.14 16.63 -1.98
CA LYS A 147 -2.78 17.84 -2.73
C LYS A 147 -1.31 17.88 -3.12
N MET A 148 -0.42 17.46 -2.23
CA MET A 148 1.02 17.41 -2.55
C MET A 148 1.31 16.43 -3.68
N PHE A 149 0.56 15.34 -3.77
CA PHE A 149 0.66 14.37 -4.86
C PHE A 149 0.08 14.92 -6.17
N GLU A 150 -1.10 15.55 -6.12
CA GLU A 150 -1.76 16.17 -7.28
C GLU A 150 -0.97 17.33 -7.89
N TYR A 151 -0.32 18.15 -7.05
CA TYR A 151 0.53 19.25 -7.49
C TYR A 151 1.96 18.81 -7.81
N GLU A 152 2.21 17.51 -7.87
CA GLU A 152 3.52 16.90 -8.19
C GLU A 152 4.65 17.40 -7.29
N LEU A 153 4.35 17.87 -6.07
CA LEU A 153 5.33 18.30 -5.07
C LEU A 153 6.04 17.09 -4.45
N ILE A 154 5.26 16.02 -4.29
CA ILE A 154 5.74 14.66 -4.06
C ILE A 154 5.34 13.82 -5.27
N GLY A 155 6.26 13.03 -5.77
CA GLY A 155 6.01 12.22 -6.95
C GLY A 155 6.88 10.97 -6.97
N PHE A 156 6.82 10.27 -8.08
CA PHE A 156 7.73 9.15 -8.35
C PHE A 156 9.01 9.68 -9.00
N PRO A 157 10.14 8.96 -8.87
CA PRO A 157 11.32 9.29 -9.65
C PRO A 157 10.91 9.34 -11.14
N PRO A 158 11.33 10.37 -11.89
CA PRO A 158 11.14 10.34 -13.34
C PRO A 158 11.77 9.05 -13.86
N THR A 159 10.99 8.27 -14.61
CA THR A 159 11.46 7.06 -15.29
C THR A 159 12.77 7.41 -16.00
N GLN A 160 13.87 6.75 -15.59
CA GLN A 160 15.14 6.82 -16.32
C GLN A 160 14.99 6.19 -17.69
#